data_AF-A0A8B5X2Y4-F1
#
_entry.id   AF-A0A8B5X2Y4-F1
#
_cell.length_a   1.000
_cell.length_b   1.000
_cell.length_c   1.000
_cell.angle_alpha   90.00
_cell.angle_beta   90.00
_cell.angle_gamma   90.00
#
_symmetry.space_group_name_H-M   'P 1'
#
loop_
_entity.id
_entity.type
_entity.pdbx_description
1 polymer ?
#
loop_
_entity_poly.entity_id
_entity_poly.type
_entity_poly.pdbx_seq_one_letter_code
_entity_poly.pdbx_strand_id
1 'polypeptide(L)'
;MTARTFWFEPWVEELYDIRRNLEKGSVKVFRQGAVPYTIRTSRTKIRCWDPRDARRLQDAINDSLESLLPWMPWAKDEPKQYRSKIETIRFFRGSFDLGKDFVFGIFDHEESEVLGGCGLHTRGGAYSLEIGYWINREYQNRGYATEVTRALMKVAFELSGIDNVRICCDVKNAASLRVIEKVGFEKEGILLHQQKNTNDEFQDFQVAVFLRDSYTGSEISRQEIVAYDAVGDTIEFDEDTENE
;
A
#
# COMPACT_ATOMS: atom_id res chain seq x y z
N MET A 1 6.45 8.87 -9.26
CA MET A 1 6.81 8.93 -7.83
C MET A 1 6.45 7.61 -7.20
N THR A 2 7.44 6.95 -6.58
CA THR A 2 7.33 5.53 -6.22
C THR A 2 7.87 5.28 -4.81
N ALA A 3 7.06 4.75 -3.91
CA ALA A 3 7.51 4.12 -2.66
C ALA A 3 7.43 2.61 -2.83
N ARG A 4 8.46 1.89 -2.40
CA ARG A 4 8.60 0.48 -2.73
C ARG A 4 8.13 -0.42 -1.60
N THR A 5 7.73 -1.62 -2.02
CA THR A 5 7.51 -2.79 -1.18
C THR A 5 8.63 -3.84 -1.27
N PHE A 6 9.09 -4.32 -0.10
CA PHE A 6 10.09 -5.38 0.06
C PHE A 6 9.49 -6.79 -0.03
N TRP A 7 10.16 -7.71 -0.73
CA TRP A 7 9.85 -9.14 -0.66
C TRP A 7 10.62 -9.74 0.51
N PHE A 8 9.92 -10.10 1.58
CA PHE A 8 10.40 -11.01 2.62
C PHE A 8 9.33 -12.11 2.76
N GLU A 9 9.74 -13.37 2.68
CA GLU A 9 8.84 -14.50 2.94
C GLU A 9 8.43 -14.51 4.42
N PRO A 10 7.16 -14.78 4.77
CA PRO A 10 6.74 -14.83 6.15
C PRO A 10 7.17 -16.15 6.80
N TRP A 11 7.83 -16.03 7.95
CA TRP A 11 8.09 -17.13 8.88
C TRP A 11 6.74 -17.67 9.40
N VAL A 12 6.46 -18.95 9.13
CA VAL A 12 5.15 -19.59 9.40
C VAL A 12 4.91 -19.94 10.88
N GLU A 13 5.88 -19.75 11.77
CA GLU A 13 5.78 -20.24 13.16
C GLU A 13 5.10 -19.30 14.17
N GLU A 14 4.96 -17.99 13.87
CA GLU A 14 4.38 -17.02 14.83
C GLU A 14 2.85 -17.11 14.98
N LEU A 15 2.16 -17.81 14.08
CA LEU A 15 0.69 -17.99 14.15
C LEU A 15 0.24 -18.88 15.33
N TYR A 16 1.13 -19.72 15.87
CA TYR A 16 0.80 -20.61 16.99
C TYR A 16 0.76 -19.89 18.35
N ASP A 17 1.54 -18.83 18.54
CA ASP A 17 1.67 -18.16 19.84
C ASP A 17 0.59 -17.08 20.07
N ILE A 18 0.07 -16.48 19.00
CA ILE A 18 -1.03 -15.51 19.05
C ILE A 18 -2.30 -16.14 19.63
N ARG A 19 -2.55 -17.43 19.35
CA ARG A 19 -3.73 -18.15 19.88
C ARG A 19 -3.76 -18.23 21.41
N ARG A 20 -2.59 -18.17 22.07
CA ARG A 20 -2.46 -18.25 23.53
C ARG A 20 -2.72 -16.91 24.22
N ASN A 21 -2.49 -15.79 23.52
CA ASN A 21 -2.71 -14.44 24.06
C ASN A 21 -4.14 -13.92 23.88
N LEU A 22 -4.99 -14.64 23.12
CA LEU A 22 -6.43 -14.38 22.98
C LEU A 22 -7.18 -14.43 24.32
N GLU A 23 -6.70 -15.21 25.29
CA GLU A 23 -7.37 -15.42 26.59
C GLU A 23 -7.22 -14.23 27.56
N LYS A 24 -6.42 -13.20 27.23
CA LYS A 24 -6.12 -12.08 28.14
C LYS A 24 -6.68 -10.71 27.73
N GLY A 25 -7.48 -10.62 26.66
CA GLY A 25 -8.38 -9.48 26.43
C GLY A 25 -7.77 -8.08 26.25
N SER A 26 -6.48 -7.94 25.95
CA SER A 26 -5.82 -6.61 25.87
C SER A 26 -5.08 -6.32 24.56
N VAL A 27 -5.22 -7.15 23.53
CA VAL A 27 -4.47 -6.98 22.27
C VAL A 27 -5.44 -6.75 21.11
N LYS A 28 -5.39 -5.56 20.49
CA LYS A 28 -6.03 -5.30 19.18
C LYS A 28 -5.26 -6.13 18.13
N VAL A 29 -5.76 -7.32 17.82
CA VAL A 29 -5.20 -8.17 16.76
C VAL A 29 -5.70 -7.68 15.41
N PHE A 30 -4.81 -7.59 14.42
CA PHE A 30 -5.14 -7.34 13.02
C PHE A 30 -6.36 -8.18 12.58
N ARG A 31 -7.50 -7.52 12.33
CA ARG A 31 -8.69 -8.18 11.79
C ARG A 31 -8.50 -8.34 10.29
N GLN A 32 -8.00 -9.51 9.90
CA GLN A 32 -7.64 -9.89 8.53
C GLN A 32 -8.80 -9.74 7.49
N GLY A 33 -10.04 -9.51 7.94
CA GLY A 33 -11.21 -9.27 7.09
C GLY A 33 -11.65 -7.80 6.93
N ALA A 34 -10.91 -6.81 7.45
CA ALA A 34 -11.36 -5.41 7.47
C ALA A 34 -10.82 -4.53 6.32
N VAL A 35 -10.01 -5.07 5.40
CA VAL A 35 -9.48 -4.29 4.27
C VAL A 35 -10.53 -4.24 3.15
N PRO A 36 -10.97 -3.04 2.72
CA PRO A 36 -11.99 -2.89 1.68
C PRO A 36 -11.49 -3.33 0.31
N TYR A 37 -12.40 -3.83 -0.54
CA TYR A 37 -12.07 -4.11 -1.94
C TYR A 37 -11.96 -2.83 -2.77
N THR A 38 -12.66 -1.77 -2.37
CA THR A 38 -12.62 -0.47 -3.05
C THR A 38 -12.60 0.67 -2.03
N ILE A 39 -11.78 1.68 -2.29
CA ILE A 39 -11.71 2.94 -1.57
C ILE A 39 -11.88 4.05 -2.60
N ARG A 40 -12.87 4.91 -2.41
CA ARG A 40 -13.09 6.10 -3.23
C ARG A 40 -12.64 7.32 -2.45
N THR A 41 -11.75 8.11 -3.06
CA THR A 41 -11.30 9.41 -2.56
C THR A 41 -11.96 10.53 -3.37
N SER A 42 -11.53 11.78 -3.22
CA SER A 42 -12.06 12.88 -4.03
C SER A 42 -11.70 12.76 -5.51
N ARG A 43 -10.53 12.20 -5.86
CA ARG A 43 -10.06 12.12 -7.27
C ARG A 43 -9.79 10.71 -7.78
N THR A 44 -9.76 9.70 -6.92
CA THR A 44 -9.33 8.35 -7.30
C THR A 44 -10.27 7.26 -6.80
N LYS A 45 -10.27 6.15 -7.52
CA LYS A 45 -10.82 4.87 -7.09
C LYS A 45 -9.67 3.89 -6.91
N ILE A 46 -9.38 3.53 -5.66
CA ILE A 46 -8.35 2.56 -5.30
C ILE A 46 -9.06 1.23 -5.09
N ARG A 47 -8.76 0.20 -5.88
CA ARG A 47 -9.48 -1.07 -5.73
C ARG A 47 -8.62 -2.30 -6.01
N CYS A 48 -9.05 -3.44 -5.47
CA CYS A 48 -8.47 -4.74 -5.76
C CYS A 48 -8.42 -4.94 -7.28
N TRP A 49 -7.31 -5.50 -7.76
CA TRP A 49 -7.12 -5.76 -9.18
C TRP A 49 -8.07 -6.83 -9.69
N ASP A 50 -8.66 -6.61 -10.85
CA ASP A 50 -9.41 -7.61 -11.59
C ASP A 50 -8.57 -8.10 -12.79
N PRO A 51 -8.53 -9.41 -13.11
CA PRO A 51 -7.78 -9.91 -14.27
C PRO A 51 -8.09 -9.19 -15.60
N ARG A 52 -9.27 -8.60 -15.74
CA ARG A 52 -9.67 -7.77 -16.89
C ARG A 52 -8.87 -6.47 -17.01
N ASP A 53 -8.23 -6.01 -15.94
CA ASP A 53 -7.39 -4.82 -15.91
C ASP A 53 -6.00 -5.05 -16.49
N ALA A 54 -5.62 -6.29 -16.82
CA ALA A 54 -4.28 -6.65 -17.28
C ALA A 54 -3.78 -5.78 -18.45
N ARG A 55 -4.69 -5.32 -19.31
CA ARG A 55 -4.39 -4.46 -20.45
C ARG A 55 -3.99 -3.07 -19.97
N ARG A 56 -4.86 -2.44 -19.18
CA ARG A 56 -4.63 -1.12 -18.58
C ARG A 56 -3.39 -1.09 -17.70
N LEU A 57 -3.15 -2.15 -16.92
CA LEU A 57 -1.92 -2.30 -16.12
C LEU A 57 -0.68 -2.36 -17.02
N GLN A 58 -0.72 -3.12 -18.12
CA GLN A 58 0.39 -3.16 -19.06
C GLN A 58 0.68 -1.78 -19.66
N ASP A 59 -0.36 -1.10 -20.11
CA ASP A 59 -0.24 0.20 -20.76
C ASP A 59 0.34 1.23 -19.78
N ALA A 60 -0.18 1.31 -18.55
CA ALA A 60 0.36 2.20 -17.52
C ALA A 60 1.82 1.89 -17.12
N ILE A 61 2.22 0.61 -17.08
CA ILE A 61 3.62 0.22 -16.82
C ILE A 61 4.51 0.64 -17.99
N ASN A 62 4.09 0.40 -19.22
CA ASN A 62 4.85 0.75 -20.42
C ASN A 62 5.10 2.26 -20.50
N ASP A 63 4.06 3.08 -20.28
CA ASP A 63 4.14 4.54 -20.27
C ASP A 63 5.09 5.07 -19.19
N SER A 64 5.25 4.29 -18.11
CA SER A 64 5.99 4.68 -16.93
C SER A 64 7.36 4.04 -16.80
N LEU A 65 7.73 3.12 -17.70
CA LEU A 65 8.84 2.19 -17.51
C LEU A 65 10.15 2.90 -17.18
N GLU A 66 10.49 3.93 -17.94
CA GLU A 66 11.67 4.78 -17.72
C GLU A 66 11.71 5.36 -16.29
N SER A 67 10.57 5.82 -15.79
CA SER A 67 10.46 6.40 -14.44
C SER A 67 10.42 5.35 -13.32
N LEU A 68 10.09 4.10 -13.65
CA LEU A 68 9.97 3.00 -12.70
C LEU A 68 11.28 2.24 -12.53
N LEU A 69 12.05 2.05 -13.59
CA LEU A 69 13.30 1.27 -13.60
C LEU A 69 14.24 1.60 -12.43
N PRO A 70 14.54 2.88 -12.10
CA PRO A 70 15.48 3.17 -11.02
C PRO A 70 15.01 2.70 -9.64
N TRP A 71 13.70 2.53 -9.44
CA TRP A 71 13.09 2.35 -8.12
C TRP A 71 12.42 0.98 -7.92
N MET A 72 12.02 0.34 -9.02
CA MET A 72 11.22 -0.88 -9.03
C MET A 72 11.96 -2.00 -9.75
N PRO A 73 12.65 -2.92 -9.05
CA PRO A 73 13.42 -3.98 -9.71
C PRO A 73 12.59 -4.93 -10.55
N TRP A 74 11.30 -5.10 -10.25
CA TRP A 74 10.42 -5.90 -11.11
C TRP A 74 10.27 -5.29 -12.50
N ALA A 75 10.51 -3.98 -12.66
CA ALA A 75 10.43 -3.30 -13.94
C ALA A 75 11.57 -3.69 -14.90
N LYS A 76 12.67 -4.28 -14.40
CA LYS A 76 13.78 -4.77 -15.24
C LYS A 76 13.34 -5.87 -16.22
N ASP A 77 12.29 -6.60 -15.85
CA ASP A 77 11.78 -7.72 -16.64
C ASP A 77 10.69 -7.29 -17.64
N GLU A 78 10.44 -5.97 -17.76
CA GLU A 78 9.45 -5.39 -18.67
C GLU A 78 10.07 -4.97 -20.02
N PRO A 79 9.29 -4.95 -21.11
CA PRO A 79 7.87 -5.32 -21.19
C PRO A 79 7.66 -6.84 -21.19
N LYS A 80 6.76 -7.32 -20.33
CA LYS A 80 6.32 -8.74 -20.33
C LYS A 80 5.23 -8.98 -21.36
N GLN A 81 5.01 -10.26 -21.69
CA GLN A 81 3.84 -10.66 -22.45
C GLN A 81 2.56 -10.31 -21.69
N TYR A 82 1.53 -9.88 -22.42
CA TYR A 82 0.23 -9.51 -21.84
C TYR A 82 -0.35 -10.58 -20.90
N ARG A 83 -0.26 -11.86 -21.29
CA ARG A 83 -0.76 -12.97 -20.45
C ARG A 83 -0.06 -13.06 -19.08
N SER A 84 1.21 -12.68 -18.98
CA SER A 84 1.93 -12.64 -17.70
C SER A 84 1.33 -11.61 -16.73
N LYS A 85 0.69 -10.55 -17.24
CA LYS A 85 -0.03 -9.56 -16.40
C LYS A 85 -1.29 -10.14 -15.79
N ILE A 86 -2.00 -10.99 -16.53
CA ILE A 86 -3.18 -11.71 -16.02
C ILE A 86 -2.75 -12.58 -14.83
N GLU A 87 -1.68 -13.36 -14.97
CA GLU A 87 -1.18 -14.21 -13.87
C GLU A 87 -0.69 -13.40 -12.66
N THR A 88 -0.02 -12.26 -12.91
CA THR A 88 0.39 -11.34 -11.83
C THR A 88 -0.82 -10.80 -11.06
N ILE A 89 -1.87 -10.36 -11.76
CA ILE A 89 -3.10 -9.87 -11.13
C ILE A 89 -3.82 -11.00 -10.39
N ARG A 90 -3.88 -12.22 -10.95
CA ARG A 90 -4.46 -13.38 -10.25
C ARG A 90 -3.74 -13.67 -8.95
N PHE A 91 -2.42 -13.57 -8.92
CA PHE A 91 -1.63 -13.71 -7.70
C PHE A 91 -1.96 -12.62 -6.67
N PHE A 92 -2.01 -11.35 -7.10
CA PHE A 92 -2.38 -10.24 -6.22
C PHE A 92 -3.77 -10.43 -5.63
N ARG A 93 -4.77 -10.73 -6.46
CA ARG A 93 -6.14 -10.97 -6.01
C ARG A 93 -6.25 -12.18 -5.09
N GLY A 94 -5.59 -13.29 -5.41
CA GLY A 94 -5.57 -14.46 -4.54
C GLY A 94 -4.94 -14.17 -3.17
N SER A 95 -3.89 -13.34 -3.14
CA SER A 95 -3.27 -12.88 -1.89
C SER A 95 -4.18 -11.94 -1.10
N PHE A 96 -4.93 -11.09 -1.82
CA PHE A 96 -5.93 -10.19 -1.25
C PHE A 96 -7.05 -10.97 -0.58
N ASP A 97 -7.66 -11.90 -1.30
CA ASP A 97 -8.80 -12.70 -0.84
C ASP A 97 -8.41 -13.63 0.34
N LEU A 98 -7.13 -14.03 0.42
CA LEU A 98 -6.57 -14.80 1.55
C LEU A 98 -6.07 -13.93 2.71
N GLY A 99 -6.17 -12.60 2.60
CA GLY A 99 -5.67 -11.65 3.61
C GLY A 99 -4.15 -11.69 3.82
N LYS A 100 -3.39 -12.15 2.82
CA LYS A 100 -1.93 -12.27 2.87
C LYS A 100 -1.23 -10.98 2.48
N ASP A 101 -1.74 -10.27 1.49
CA ASP A 101 -1.17 -9.01 1.00
C ASP A 101 -2.25 -8.25 0.22
N PHE A 102 -2.35 -6.93 0.40
CA PHE A 102 -3.44 -6.14 -0.19
C PHE A 102 -2.90 -5.20 -1.25
N VAL A 103 -2.80 -5.70 -2.47
CA VAL A 103 -2.34 -4.93 -3.64
C VAL A 103 -3.53 -4.39 -4.43
N PHE A 104 -3.52 -3.09 -4.64
CA PHE A 104 -4.57 -2.33 -5.32
C PHE A 104 -4.06 -1.70 -6.62
N GLY A 105 -4.98 -1.47 -7.55
CA GLY A 105 -4.81 -0.51 -8.62
C GLY A 105 -5.36 0.85 -8.20
N ILE A 106 -4.73 1.91 -8.72
CA ILE A 106 -5.20 3.28 -8.56
C ILE A 106 -5.81 3.69 -9.90
N PHE A 107 -7.10 4.00 -9.90
CA PHE A 107 -7.86 4.37 -11.09
C PHE A 107 -8.42 5.79 -10.96
N ASP A 108 -8.76 6.38 -12.10
CA ASP A 108 -9.73 7.47 -12.12
C ASP A 108 -11.13 6.97 -11.73
N HIS A 109 -12.08 7.87 -11.50
CA HIS A 109 -13.42 7.49 -11.04
C HIS A 109 -14.19 6.59 -12.01
N GLU A 110 -13.99 6.80 -13.31
CA GLU A 110 -14.63 6.02 -14.38
C GLU A 110 -13.92 4.69 -14.65
N GLU A 111 -12.80 4.42 -13.98
CA GLU A 111 -11.92 3.26 -14.22
C GLU A 111 -11.49 3.09 -15.68
N SER A 112 -11.39 4.23 -16.38
CA SER A 112 -10.93 4.28 -17.76
C SER A 112 -9.40 4.17 -17.82
N GLU A 113 -8.72 4.74 -16.82
CA GLU A 113 -7.27 4.92 -16.77
C GLU A 113 -6.67 4.32 -15.49
N VAL A 114 -5.49 3.71 -15.63
CA VAL A 114 -4.67 3.29 -14.47
C VAL A 114 -3.68 4.40 -14.14
N LEU A 115 -3.93 5.06 -13.01
CA LEU A 115 -3.09 6.12 -12.46
C LEU A 115 -1.86 5.55 -11.73
N GLY A 116 -1.85 4.26 -11.41
CA GLY A 116 -0.75 3.59 -10.74
C GLY A 116 -1.16 2.32 -10.01
N GLY A 117 -0.31 1.87 -9.08
CA GLY A 117 -0.61 0.77 -8.17
C GLY A 117 -0.12 1.08 -6.76
N CYS A 118 -0.78 0.53 -5.76
CA CYS A 118 -0.42 0.70 -4.36
C CYS A 118 -0.74 -0.54 -3.52
N GLY A 119 -0.37 -0.54 -2.26
CA GLY A 119 -0.73 -1.65 -1.37
C GLY A 119 -0.57 -1.36 0.11
N LEU A 120 -1.29 -2.16 0.89
CA LEU A 120 -1.13 -2.34 2.33
C LEU A 120 -0.54 -3.74 2.55
N HIS A 121 0.67 -3.78 3.08
CA HIS A 121 1.47 -5.01 3.10
C HIS A 121 1.65 -5.53 4.52
N THR A 122 1.39 -6.82 4.72
CA THR A 122 1.32 -7.47 6.05
C THR A 122 2.68 -7.81 6.65
N ARG A 123 3.77 -7.53 5.93
CA ARG A 123 5.14 -7.87 6.37
C ARG A 123 5.68 -7.01 7.52
N GLY A 124 4.91 -6.03 8.02
CA GLY A 124 5.25 -5.27 9.21
C GLY A 124 5.06 -6.04 10.52
N GLY A 125 4.44 -7.22 10.47
CA GLY A 125 4.05 -8.01 11.64
C GLY A 125 2.62 -7.70 12.10
N ALA A 126 2.20 -8.29 13.22
CA ALA A 126 0.80 -8.23 13.67
C ALA A 126 0.26 -6.83 13.99
N TYR A 127 1.15 -5.85 14.22
CA TYR A 127 0.82 -4.49 14.66
C TYR A 127 1.12 -3.42 13.60
N SER A 128 1.63 -3.81 12.43
CA SER A 128 2.12 -2.87 11.43
C SER A 128 1.79 -3.30 10.01
N LEU A 129 1.37 -2.32 9.21
CA LEU A 129 1.25 -2.47 7.76
C LEU A 129 2.29 -1.58 7.07
N GLU A 130 2.85 -2.05 5.97
CA GLU A 130 3.71 -1.23 5.13
C GLU A 130 2.92 -0.72 3.91
N ILE A 131 3.08 0.56 3.56
CA ILE A 131 2.55 1.13 2.33
C ILE A 131 3.62 1.13 1.24
N GLY A 132 3.22 0.75 0.03
CA GLY A 132 3.97 1.02 -1.20
C GLY A 132 3.06 1.60 -2.27
N TYR A 133 3.64 2.35 -3.21
CA TYR A 133 2.93 2.90 -4.35
C TYR A 133 3.85 3.20 -5.53
N TRP A 134 3.28 3.23 -6.72
CA TRP A 134 3.85 3.90 -7.88
C TRP A 134 2.74 4.63 -8.62
N ILE A 135 3.10 5.78 -9.20
CA ILE A 135 2.18 6.60 -9.99
C ILE A 135 2.65 6.60 -11.44
N ASN A 136 1.71 6.35 -12.35
CA ASN A 136 1.93 6.44 -13.78
C ASN A 136 2.53 7.80 -14.14
N ARG A 137 3.56 7.82 -15.00
CA ARG A 137 4.34 9.00 -15.40
C ARG A 137 3.47 10.21 -15.69
N GLU A 138 2.40 10.03 -16.45
CA GLU A 138 1.49 11.11 -16.86
C GLU A 138 0.83 11.82 -15.67
N TYR A 139 0.65 11.11 -14.55
CA TYR A 139 -0.07 11.60 -13.37
C TYR A 139 0.88 11.98 -12.21
N GLN A 140 2.20 11.90 -12.41
CA GLN A 140 3.17 12.24 -11.37
C GLN A 140 3.16 13.74 -11.03
N ASN A 141 3.57 14.07 -9.80
CA ASN A 141 3.64 15.45 -9.28
C ASN A 141 2.29 16.20 -9.20
N ARG A 142 1.15 15.49 -9.32
CA ARG A 142 -0.21 16.04 -9.19
C ARG A 142 -0.86 15.77 -7.82
N GLY A 143 -0.10 15.23 -6.87
CA GLY A 143 -0.54 14.92 -5.51
C GLY A 143 -1.28 13.58 -5.32
N TYR A 144 -1.42 12.75 -6.36
CA TYR A 144 -2.09 11.44 -6.25
C TYR A 144 -1.40 10.49 -5.25
N ALA A 145 -0.07 10.43 -5.24
CA ALA A 145 0.65 9.62 -4.27
C ALA A 145 0.33 10.02 -2.82
N THR A 146 0.24 11.33 -2.53
CA THR A 146 -0.15 11.83 -1.20
C THR A 146 -1.56 11.41 -0.84
N GLU A 147 -2.52 11.61 -1.75
CA GLU A 147 -3.94 11.29 -1.55
C GLU A 147 -4.17 9.80 -1.31
N VAL A 148 -3.54 8.95 -2.11
CA VAL A 148 -3.63 7.48 -2.00
C VAL A 148 -2.97 7.01 -0.70
N THR A 149 -1.80 7.54 -0.36
CA THR A 149 -1.10 7.16 0.89
C THR A 149 -1.98 7.48 2.10
N ARG A 150 -2.58 8.67 2.16
CA ARG A 150 -3.47 9.06 3.26
C ARG A 150 -4.73 8.18 3.31
N ALA A 151 -5.32 7.84 2.17
CA ALA A 151 -6.49 6.96 2.12
C ALA A 151 -6.18 5.55 2.64
N LEU A 152 -5.02 4.99 2.25
CA LEU A 152 -4.57 3.70 2.76
C LEU A 152 -4.26 3.74 4.27
N MET A 153 -3.68 4.84 4.77
CA MET A 153 -3.45 5.01 6.21
C MET A 153 -4.76 5.08 7.00
N LYS A 154 -5.78 5.80 6.51
CA LYS A 154 -7.10 5.84 7.14
C LYS A 154 -7.70 4.44 7.25
N VAL A 155 -7.65 3.65 6.18
CA VAL A 155 -8.05 2.22 6.21
C VAL A 155 -7.21 1.40 7.20
N ALA A 156 -5.89 1.59 7.23
CA ALA A 156 -5.01 0.86 8.14
C ALA A 156 -5.38 1.15 9.60
N PHE A 157 -5.55 2.42 9.98
CA PHE A 157 -5.84 2.79 11.36
C PHE A 157 -7.28 2.53 11.78
N GLU A 158 -8.28 2.88 10.96
CA GLU A 158 -9.69 2.82 11.38
C GLU A 158 -10.30 1.43 11.15
N LEU A 159 -9.96 0.75 10.05
CA LEU A 159 -10.54 -0.57 9.76
C LEU A 159 -9.65 -1.72 10.21
N SER A 160 -8.33 -1.62 10.02
CA SER A 160 -7.41 -2.72 10.35
C SER A 160 -6.94 -2.72 11.81
N GLY A 161 -7.11 -1.61 12.54
CA GLY A 161 -6.82 -1.53 13.97
C GLY A 161 -5.32 -1.59 14.34
N ILE A 162 -4.42 -1.32 13.39
CA ILE A 162 -2.95 -1.42 13.55
C ILE A 162 -2.34 -0.25 14.33
N ASP A 163 -1.20 -0.45 14.99
CA ASP A 163 -0.58 0.59 15.83
C ASP A 163 0.36 1.51 15.08
N ASN A 164 0.92 1.06 13.95
CA ASN A 164 1.76 1.90 13.11
C ASN A 164 1.72 1.50 11.63
N VAL A 165 1.93 2.48 10.76
CA VAL A 165 2.14 2.26 9.33
C VAL A 165 3.60 2.56 9.00
N ARG A 166 4.24 1.69 8.23
CA ARG A 166 5.61 1.91 7.73
C ARG A 166 5.61 2.21 6.23
N ILE A 167 6.66 2.88 5.79
CA ILE A 167 6.94 3.09 4.38
C ILE A 167 8.45 3.08 4.14
N CYS A 168 8.87 2.39 3.09
CA CYS A 168 10.27 2.30 2.71
C CYS A 168 10.52 2.97 1.36
N CYS A 169 11.60 3.73 1.29
CA CYS A 169 11.95 4.50 0.10
C CYS A 169 13.46 4.55 -0.09
N ASP A 170 13.93 4.36 -1.33
CA ASP A 170 15.33 4.62 -1.66
C ASP A 170 15.68 6.07 -1.31
N VAL A 171 16.80 6.28 -0.61
CA VAL A 171 17.25 7.61 -0.16
C VAL A 171 17.52 8.58 -1.32
N LYS A 172 17.74 8.08 -2.53
CA LYS A 172 17.91 8.87 -3.77
C LYS A 172 16.58 9.26 -4.41
N ASN A 173 15.44 8.67 -3.99
CA ASN A 173 14.13 8.98 -4.55
C ASN A 173 13.51 10.21 -3.87
N ALA A 174 14.05 11.39 -4.20
CA ALA A 174 13.62 12.66 -3.64
C ALA A 174 12.12 12.95 -3.86
N ALA A 175 11.53 12.40 -4.92
CA ALA A 175 10.09 12.52 -5.13
C ALA A 175 9.36 11.82 -3.98
N SER A 176 9.53 10.49 -3.84
CA SER A 176 8.88 9.67 -2.81
C SER A 176 9.11 10.20 -1.39
N LEU A 177 10.34 10.62 -1.06
CA LEU A 177 10.67 11.24 0.22
C LEU A 177 9.81 12.48 0.53
N ARG A 178 9.51 13.32 -0.48
CA ARG A 178 8.61 14.46 -0.28
C ARG A 178 7.16 14.05 0.05
N VAL A 179 6.67 12.90 -0.41
CA VAL A 179 5.35 12.42 0.06
C VAL A 179 5.44 11.94 1.49
N ILE A 180 6.48 11.18 1.83
CA ILE A 180 6.70 10.67 3.18
C ILE A 180 6.68 11.84 4.17
N GLU A 181 7.44 12.90 3.87
CA GLU A 181 7.45 14.15 4.66
C GLU A 181 6.09 14.85 4.67
N LYS A 182 5.45 15.03 3.50
CA LYS A 182 4.15 15.74 3.39
C LYS A 182 2.98 15.02 4.08
N VAL A 183 3.05 13.69 4.16
CA VAL A 183 2.05 12.90 4.90
C VAL A 183 2.31 12.94 6.40
N GLY A 184 3.54 13.25 6.81
CA GLY A 184 3.92 13.38 8.23
C GLY A 184 4.50 12.11 8.82
N PHE A 185 5.08 11.22 8.00
CA PHE A 185 5.83 10.09 8.53
C PHE A 185 7.12 10.56 9.20
N GLU A 186 7.46 9.94 10.31
CA GLU A 186 8.71 10.15 11.02
C GLU A 186 9.79 9.20 10.51
N LYS A 187 11.02 9.69 10.36
CA LYS A 187 12.14 8.84 9.94
C LYS A 187 12.58 7.93 11.09
N GLU A 188 12.47 6.62 10.89
CA GLU A 188 12.90 5.59 11.86
C GLU A 188 14.37 5.22 11.65
N GLY A 189 14.84 5.13 10.40
CA GLY A 189 16.22 4.75 10.12
C GLY A 189 16.57 4.65 8.63
N ILE A 190 17.77 4.13 8.36
CA ILE A 190 18.22 3.79 7.00
C ILE A 190 18.71 2.34 7.00
N LEU A 191 18.14 1.52 6.12
CA LEU A 191 18.62 0.16 5.84
C LEU A 191 19.62 0.23 4.69
N LEU A 192 20.86 -0.22 4.95
CA LEU A 192 21.94 -0.17 3.97
C LEU A 192 22.00 -1.45 3.16
N HIS A 193 22.27 -1.32 1.86
CA HIS A 193 22.63 -2.42 0.96
C HIS A 193 21.65 -3.62 0.96
N GLN A 194 20.37 -3.38 1.22
CA GLN A 194 19.37 -4.45 1.29
C GLN A 194 19.09 -5.09 -0.07
N GLN A 195 19.40 -4.37 -1.14
CA GLN A 195 19.14 -4.79 -2.50
C GLN A 195 19.88 -3.93 -3.51
N LYS A 196 19.86 -4.39 -4.76
CA LYS A 196 20.41 -3.67 -5.89
C LYS A 196 19.31 -3.12 -6.79
N ASN A 197 19.57 -1.97 -7.39
CA ASN A 197 18.74 -1.39 -8.45
C ASN A 197 18.92 -2.17 -9.76
N THR A 198 18.28 -1.68 -10.83
CA THR A 198 18.38 -2.27 -12.17
C THR A 198 19.76 -2.16 -12.81
N ASN A 199 20.65 -1.34 -12.25
CA ASN A 199 22.04 -1.16 -12.69
C ASN A 199 23.04 -1.96 -11.84
N ASP A 200 22.57 -2.91 -11.01
CA ASP A 200 23.39 -3.74 -10.12
C ASP A 200 24.13 -2.95 -9.00
N GLU A 201 23.65 -1.75 -8.68
CA GLU A 201 24.18 -0.92 -7.59
C GLU A 201 23.34 -1.08 -6.33
N PHE A 202 23.98 -1.11 -5.15
CA PHE A 202 23.26 -1.16 -3.88
C PHE A 202 22.40 0.10 -3.66
N GLN A 203 21.21 -0.15 -3.12
CA GLN A 203 20.26 0.87 -2.70
C GLN A 203 20.16 0.90 -1.17
N ASP A 204 20.10 2.11 -0.64
CA ASP A 204 19.86 2.37 0.77
C ASP A 204 18.43 2.89 0.95
N PHE A 205 17.72 2.39 1.94
CA PHE A 205 16.31 2.67 2.13
C PHE A 205 16.08 3.45 3.41
N GLN A 206 15.52 4.65 3.29
CA GLN A 206 14.90 5.30 4.42
C GLN A 206 13.64 4.52 4.82
N VAL A 207 13.60 4.11 6.08
CA VAL A 207 12.41 3.59 6.73
C VAL A 207 11.77 4.75 7.49
N ALA A 208 10.49 4.96 7.24
CA ALA A 208 9.70 5.94 7.95
C ALA A 208 8.43 5.30 8.50
N VAL A 209 7.98 5.78 9.65
CA VAL A 209 6.86 5.23 10.41
C VAL A 209 5.88 6.33 10.76
N PHE A 210 4.60 5.98 10.82
CA PHE A 210 3.54 6.82 11.35
C PHE A 210 2.83 6.04 12.46
N LEU A 211 2.74 6.64 13.64
CA LEU A 211 2.17 5.99 14.83
C LEU A 211 0.69 6.34 14.97
N ARG A 212 -0.08 5.40 15.55
CA ARG A 212 -1.50 5.60 15.86
C ARG A 212 -1.74 6.85 16.72
N ASP A 213 -0.88 7.13 17.68
CA ASP A 213 -1.02 8.31 18.56
C ASP A 213 -0.99 9.64 17.80
N SER A 214 -0.34 9.66 16.62
CA SER A 214 -0.28 10.83 15.74
C SER A 214 -1.44 10.89 14.73
N TYR A 215 -2.30 9.87 14.70
CA TYR A 215 -3.40 9.75 13.72
C TYR A 215 -4.58 10.67 14.05
N THR A 216 -5.01 10.66 15.30
CA THR A 216 -6.13 11.47 15.78
C THR A 216 -5.82 12.96 15.60
N GLY A 217 -6.70 13.68 14.90
CA GLY A 217 -6.50 15.10 14.60
C GLY A 217 -5.50 15.41 13.48
N SER A 218 -4.92 14.41 12.81
CA SER A 218 -4.10 14.61 11.60
C SER A 218 -4.93 15.00 10.37
N GLU A 219 -4.27 15.40 9.27
CA GLU A 219 -4.94 15.57 7.97
C GLU A 219 -5.47 14.24 7.40
N ILE A 220 -4.91 13.11 7.85
CA ILE A 220 -5.27 11.78 7.36
C ILE A 220 -6.65 11.39 7.90
N SER A 221 -6.90 11.57 9.20
CA SER A 221 -8.20 11.26 9.82
C SER A 221 -9.35 12.10 9.26
N ARG A 222 -9.04 13.34 8.83
CA ARG A 222 -9.98 14.25 8.16
C ARG A 222 -10.21 13.98 6.67
N GLN A 223 -9.46 13.06 6.05
CA GLN A 223 -9.66 12.78 4.63
C GLN A 223 -10.99 12.03 4.44
N GLU A 224 -11.87 12.62 3.64
CA GLU A 224 -13.11 11.96 3.23
C GLU A 224 -12.80 10.84 2.24
N ILE A 225 -13.18 9.61 2.62
CA ILE A 225 -13.14 8.44 1.77
C ILE A 225 -14.43 7.63 1.96
N VAL A 226 -14.80 6.85 0.94
CA VAL A 226 -15.85 5.83 1.06
C VAL A 226 -15.24 4.48 0.75
N ALA A 227 -15.43 3.51 1.63
CA ALA A 227 -14.94 2.15 1.48
C ALA A 227 -16.08 1.21 1.11
N TYR A 228 -15.77 0.20 0.29
CA TYR A 228 -16.71 -0.84 -0.12
C TYR A 228 -16.10 -2.21 0.02
N ASP A 229 -16.93 -3.17 0.41
CA ASP A 229 -16.54 -4.58 0.51
C ASP A 229 -16.51 -5.27 -0.87
N ALA A 230 -16.33 -6.60 -0.87
CA ALA A 230 -16.22 -7.41 -2.08
C ALA A 230 -17.48 -7.44 -2.96
N VAL A 231 -18.66 -7.19 -2.36
CA VAL A 231 -19.95 -7.20 -3.08
C VAL A 231 -20.43 -5.80 -3.42
N GLY A 232 -19.74 -4.77 -2.92
CA GLY A 232 -20.01 -3.36 -3.21
C GLY A 232 -20.84 -2.66 -2.15
N ASP A 233 -21.05 -3.29 -0.99
CA ASP A 233 -21.71 -2.66 0.15
C ASP A 233 -20.74 -1.71 0.85
N THR A 234 -21.25 -0.59 1.34
CA THR A 234 -20.44 0.41 2.04
C THR A 234 -19.96 -0.11 3.39
N ILE A 235 -18.68 0.11 3.68
CA ILE A 235 -18.10 -0.17 4.99
C ILE A 235 -18.14 1.11 5.81
N GLU A 236 -18.72 1.02 7.00
CA GLU A 236 -18.71 2.11 7.98
C GLU A 236 -17.32 2.15 8.65
N PHE A 237 -16.78 3.37 8.78
CA PHE A 237 -15.62 3.61 9.62
C PHE A 237 -16.16 3.85 11.02
N ASP A 238 -15.72 3.06 12.01
CA ASP A 238 -16.08 3.31 13.40
C ASP A 238 -15.64 4.74 13.74
N GLU A 239 -16.60 5.63 13.99
CA GLU A 239 -16.33 6.85 14.75
C GLU A 239 -15.89 6.37 16.12
N ASP A 240 -14.62 6.57 16.48
CA ASP A 240 -14.10 6.21 17.79
C ASP A 240 -15.11 6.65 18.87
N THR A 241 -15.87 5.70 19.40
CA THR A 241 -16.65 5.87 20.63
C THR A 241 -15.66 5.86 21.79
N GLU A 242 -14.78 6.85 21.84
CA GLU A 242 -14.09 7.24 23.08
C GLU A 242 -14.99 8.26 23.80
N ASN A 243 -16.08 7.74 24.35
CA ASN A 243 -16.79 8.32 25.49
C ASN A 243 -17.14 7.15 26.41
N GLU A 244 -16.20 6.75 27.26
CA GLU A 244 -16.44 6.24 28.61
C GLU A 244 -15.15 6.22 29.45
#